data_AF-A0A2G8SMN2-F1
#
_entry.id   AF-A0A2G8SMN2-F1
#
_cell.length_a   1.000
_cell.length_b   1.000
_cell.length_c   1.000
_cell.angle_alpha   90.00
_cell.angle_beta   90.00
_cell.angle_gamma   90.00
#
_symmetry.space_group_name_H-M   'P 1'
#
loop_
_entity.id
_entity.type
_entity.pdbx_description
1 polymer ?
#
loop_
_entity_poly.entity_id
_entity_poly.type
_entity_poly.pdbx_seq_one_letter_code
_entity_poly.pdbx_strand_id
1 'polypeptide(L)'
;MPKDTRKSLTSRSHLRSAQVTTGPGGADTVEEPQASGGSGPIDLVQPQPQWRASKVREDSKLAKILALQQYRLKQEDIKSLPFEKRSTVVAGKKRDMYLYKERDVERKAWERYGGPEGFEAYLKILHDKHVEAKGTRAPFVRPSSYKISGSNVPAASQSARASATKTAKPKASGASLTVDKAATDAELARIKQSMQPWLWDACIHALDADIEPTDFVMADGRLLRRVRDRLGPMKDALETTKTYPVCPAQALPPSASVDKLRAVLAASPCLPGELDFGADVERLTYCTCYVPYEIEWYEWSAEYLERLFAAILEVVEENGLGETGWATVRWEIYDKYAKTFGEGIKYHRDGMIWGDKGAEWLDGQLAGRAHELSCRAKCASGLKFNEALPAESVEGYRCVGDGLYA
;
A
#
# COMPACT_ATOMS: atom_id res chain seq x y z
N MET A 1 38.87 32.37 -25.25
CA MET A 1 37.95 31.99 -26.33
C MET A 1 36.77 31.22 -25.73
N PRO A 2 35.55 31.42 -26.23
CA PRO A 2 34.38 31.66 -25.39
C PRO A 2 33.71 30.38 -24.85
N LYS A 3 33.16 30.50 -23.63
CA LYS A 3 32.31 29.51 -22.96
C LYS A 3 30.87 29.71 -23.42
N ASP A 4 30.36 28.79 -24.23
CA ASP A 4 28.95 28.76 -24.59
C ASP A 4 28.11 28.23 -23.42
N THR A 5 27.31 29.13 -22.84
CA THR A 5 26.29 28.82 -21.84
C THR A 5 24.97 28.60 -22.57
N ARG A 6 24.62 27.34 -22.84
CA ARG A 6 23.26 27.01 -23.31
C ARG A 6 22.31 26.97 -22.11
N LYS A 7 21.50 28.01 -22.00
CA LYS A 7 20.23 28.02 -21.25
C LYS A 7 19.23 27.17 -22.03
N SER A 8 18.73 26.08 -21.44
CA SER A 8 17.52 25.40 -21.92
C SER A 8 16.37 25.74 -20.98
N LEU A 9 15.51 26.63 -21.46
CA LEU A 9 14.21 26.99 -20.92
C LEU A 9 13.19 26.38 -21.89
N THR A 10 12.41 25.41 -21.45
CA THR A 10 11.01 25.27 -21.90
C THR A 10 10.21 24.53 -20.84
N SER A 11 9.38 25.31 -20.16
CA SER A 11 8.22 24.86 -19.41
C SER A 11 7.06 24.50 -20.34
N ARG A 12 6.23 23.57 -19.84
CA ARG A 12 4.77 23.44 -20.00
C ARG A 12 4.17 23.07 -21.36
N SER A 13 3.39 21.99 -21.35
CA SER A 13 2.06 21.96 -21.95
C SER A 13 1.07 21.20 -21.06
N HIS A 14 0.29 21.95 -20.28
CA HIS A 14 -1.06 21.53 -19.88
C HIS A 14 -2.00 21.88 -21.03
N LEU A 15 -2.60 20.88 -21.66
CA LEU A 15 -3.72 21.07 -22.58
C LEU A 15 -5.00 21.29 -21.76
N ARG A 16 -5.42 22.56 -21.66
CA ARG A 16 -6.79 22.95 -21.35
C ARG A 16 -7.59 22.98 -22.65
N SER A 17 -8.65 22.18 -22.74
CA SER A 17 -9.72 22.35 -23.71
C SER A 17 -10.69 23.42 -23.24
N ALA A 18 -10.72 24.55 -23.92
CA ALA A 18 -11.83 25.50 -23.91
C ALA A 18 -12.00 26.00 -25.35
N GLN A 19 -13.07 25.56 -26.02
CA GLN A 19 -13.53 26.19 -27.25
C GLN A 19 -14.70 27.12 -26.89
N VAL A 20 -14.42 28.41 -27.05
CA VAL A 20 -15.38 29.50 -27.14
C VAL A 20 -15.78 29.61 -28.60
N THR A 21 -17.08 29.55 -28.89
CA THR A 21 -17.65 29.90 -30.20
C THR A 21 -18.36 31.23 -30.04
N THR A 22 -17.74 32.31 -30.52
CA THR A 22 -18.36 33.63 -30.68
C THR A 22 -19.05 33.70 -32.03
N GLY A 23 -20.36 33.96 -32.03
CA GLY A 23 -21.13 34.39 -33.19
C GLY A 23 -21.53 35.87 -33.06
N PRO A 24 -21.64 36.64 -34.17
CA PRO A 24 -21.90 38.08 -34.12
C PRO A 24 -23.37 38.44 -34.41
N GLY A 25 -23.80 39.55 -33.81
CA GLY A 25 -24.65 40.56 -34.47
C GLY A 25 -26.18 40.42 -34.34
N GLY A 26 -26.82 41.53 -33.97
CA GLY A 26 -28.25 41.75 -34.21
C GLY A 26 -28.93 42.54 -33.10
N ALA A 27 -28.94 43.87 -33.24
CA ALA A 27 -29.87 44.74 -32.53
C ALA A 27 -31.27 44.59 -33.16
N ASP A 28 -32.31 44.52 -32.32
CA ASP A 28 -33.58 45.21 -32.58
C ASP A 28 -34.44 45.24 -31.32
N THR A 29 -34.98 46.43 -31.07
CA THR A 29 -35.90 46.80 -30.00
C THR A 29 -37.33 46.56 -30.47
N VAL A 30 -38.11 45.74 -29.76
CA VAL A 30 -39.58 45.74 -29.85
C VAL A 30 -40.18 45.49 -28.46
N GLU A 31 -41.14 46.35 -28.09
CA GLU A 31 -41.96 46.35 -26.88
C GLU A 31 -42.91 45.13 -26.76
N GLU A 32 -43.27 44.84 -25.50
CA GLU A 32 -44.50 44.22 -24.93
C GLU A 32 -45.44 43.34 -25.80
N PRO A 33 -46.00 42.24 -25.25
CA PRO A 33 -46.92 42.35 -24.12
C PRO A 33 -46.81 41.27 -23.03
N GLN A 34 -47.26 41.63 -21.83
CA GLN A 34 -47.53 40.72 -20.72
C GLN A 34 -48.63 39.70 -21.09
N ALA A 35 -48.30 38.41 -21.00
CA ALA A 35 -49.27 37.33 -20.99
C ALA A 35 -48.87 36.31 -19.91
N SER A 36 -49.77 36.14 -18.95
CA SER A 36 -49.68 35.23 -17.83
C SER A 36 -50.04 33.79 -18.22
N GLY A 37 -49.34 32.81 -17.66
CA GLY A 37 -49.62 31.37 -17.78
C GLY A 37 -48.31 30.65 -18.12
N GLY A 38 -47.76 29.75 -17.31
CA GLY A 38 -48.37 28.71 -16.51
C GLY A 38 -47.58 27.43 -16.81
N SER A 39 -47.26 26.63 -15.78
CA SER A 39 -46.40 25.42 -15.80
C SER A 39 -44.92 25.67 -15.51
N GLY A 40 -44.63 26.11 -14.29
CA GLY A 40 -43.30 25.94 -13.71
C GLY A 40 -42.97 24.45 -13.52
N PRO A 41 -41.68 24.06 -13.48
CA PRO A 41 -41.28 22.68 -13.25
C PRO A 41 -41.86 22.22 -11.91
N ILE A 42 -42.62 21.14 -11.92
CA ILE A 42 -43.01 20.45 -10.70
C ILE A 42 -41.72 19.87 -10.12
N ASP A 43 -41.06 20.62 -9.24
CA ASP A 43 -40.05 20.09 -8.34
C ASP A 43 -40.77 19.02 -7.50
N LEU A 44 -40.67 17.77 -7.97
CA LEU A 44 -40.93 16.57 -7.19
C LEU A 44 -39.91 16.57 -6.05
N VAL A 45 -40.18 17.38 -5.02
CA VAL A 45 -39.52 17.31 -3.73
C VAL A 45 -39.79 15.91 -3.23
N GLN A 46 -38.85 15.00 -3.51
CA GLN A 46 -38.93 13.65 -2.99
C GLN A 46 -39.02 13.78 -1.47
N PRO A 47 -40.07 13.21 -0.84
CA PRO A 47 -40.21 13.28 0.59
C PRO A 47 -38.94 12.71 1.21
N GLN A 48 -38.22 13.55 1.96
CA GLN A 48 -36.99 13.11 2.61
C GLN A 48 -37.33 11.87 3.44
N PRO A 49 -36.54 10.78 3.30
CA PRO A 49 -36.82 9.56 4.04
C PRO A 49 -36.91 9.88 5.53
N GLN A 50 -37.99 9.43 6.17
CA GLN A 50 -38.27 9.64 7.60
C GLN A 50 -37.36 8.78 8.47
N TRP A 51 -36.06 9.00 8.38
CA TRP A 51 -35.08 8.35 9.23
C TRP A 51 -35.11 8.93 10.64
N ARG A 52 -34.73 8.10 11.61
CA ARG A 52 -34.55 8.53 13.01
C ARG A 52 -33.58 9.72 13.11
N ALA A 53 -33.70 10.49 14.19
CA ALA A 53 -32.78 11.58 14.48
C ALA A 53 -31.33 11.07 14.66
N SER A 54 -30.37 11.85 14.15
CA SER A 54 -28.94 11.58 14.31
C SER A 54 -28.52 11.61 15.78
N LYS A 55 -27.68 10.65 16.18
CA LYS A 55 -27.03 10.62 17.50
C LYS A 55 -25.74 11.46 17.54
N VAL A 56 -25.25 11.90 16.39
CA VAL A 56 -24.04 12.72 16.25
C VAL A 56 -24.35 14.15 16.69
N ARG A 57 -23.41 14.81 17.36
CA ARG A 57 -23.56 16.22 17.77
C ARG A 57 -23.52 17.13 16.54
N GLU A 58 -24.29 18.21 16.56
CA GLU A 58 -24.47 19.10 15.41
C GLU A 58 -23.18 19.82 14.98
N ASP A 59 -22.34 20.13 15.96
CA ASP A 59 -21.06 20.79 15.84
C ASP A 59 -19.90 19.83 15.56
N SER A 60 -20.14 18.52 15.54
CA SER A 60 -19.08 17.53 15.33
C SER A 60 -18.53 17.61 13.91
N LYS A 61 -17.20 17.69 13.82
CA LYS A 61 -16.46 17.70 12.56
C LYS A 61 -15.56 16.48 12.46
N LEU A 62 -15.48 15.92 11.26
CA LEU A 62 -14.72 14.71 10.98
C LEU A 62 -13.78 14.96 9.79
N ALA A 63 -12.52 14.55 9.94
CA ALA A 63 -11.56 14.61 8.84
C ALA A 63 -11.97 13.66 7.70
N LYS A 64 -11.67 14.04 6.46
CA LYS A 64 -11.93 13.25 5.24
C LYS A 64 -11.61 11.77 5.39
N ILE A 65 -10.42 11.47 5.91
CA ILE A 65 -9.94 10.09 6.05
C ILE A 65 -10.80 9.28 7.03
N LEU A 66 -11.22 9.90 8.13
CA LEU A 66 -12.08 9.26 9.11
C LEU A 66 -13.50 9.09 8.59
N ALA A 67 -14.00 10.01 7.74
CA ALA A 67 -15.29 9.86 7.07
C ALA A 67 -15.29 8.61 6.17
N LEU A 68 -14.27 8.44 5.33
CA LEU A 68 -14.13 7.26 4.47
C LEU A 68 -14.00 5.97 5.29
N GLN A 69 -13.19 5.98 6.34
CA GLN A 69 -12.91 4.78 7.14
C GLN A 69 -14.03 4.39 8.10
N GLN A 70 -14.52 5.32 8.92
CA GLN A 70 -15.51 5.02 9.96
C GLN A 70 -16.89 4.81 9.37
N TYR A 71 -17.26 5.58 8.34
CA TYR A 71 -18.58 5.51 7.69
C TYR A 71 -18.59 4.65 6.43
N ARG A 72 -17.45 4.06 6.05
CA ARG A 72 -17.29 3.14 4.91
C ARG A 72 -17.78 3.74 3.59
N LEU A 73 -17.65 5.06 3.48
CA LEU A 73 -17.98 5.81 2.29
C LEU A 73 -16.85 5.75 1.28
N LYS A 74 -17.19 5.93 0.00
CA LYS A 74 -16.24 6.15 -1.07
C LYS A 74 -15.98 7.63 -1.30
N GLN A 75 -14.97 7.92 -2.09
CA GLN A 75 -14.59 9.30 -2.42
C GLN A 75 -15.71 10.05 -3.16
N GLU A 76 -16.49 9.33 -3.95
CA GLU A 76 -17.61 9.87 -4.72
C GLU A 76 -18.78 10.27 -3.81
N ASP A 77 -19.02 9.50 -2.75
CA ASP A 77 -20.12 9.73 -1.82
C ASP A 77 -19.94 11.06 -1.06
N ILE A 78 -18.70 11.41 -0.71
CA ILE A 78 -18.38 12.62 0.06
C ILE A 78 -18.10 13.85 -0.80
N LYS A 79 -17.96 13.70 -2.12
CA LYS A 79 -17.57 14.80 -3.03
C LYS A 79 -18.60 15.94 -3.05
N SER A 80 -19.88 15.62 -2.82
CA SER A 80 -20.97 16.59 -2.77
C SER A 80 -21.14 17.24 -1.39
N LEU A 81 -20.44 16.78 -0.36
CA LEU A 81 -20.61 17.30 0.99
C LEU A 81 -19.79 18.58 1.18
N PRO A 82 -20.36 19.62 1.84
CA PRO A 82 -19.62 20.81 2.18
C PRO A 82 -18.52 20.48 3.20
N PHE A 83 -17.36 21.10 3.05
CA PHE A 83 -16.23 20.93 3.96
C PHE A 83 -15.56 22.25 4.29
N GLU A 84 -14.90 22.28 5.45
CA GLU A 84 -13.97 23.33 5.84
C GLU A 84 -12.54 22.86 5.56
N LYS A 85 -11.75 23.70 4.91
CA LYS A 85 -10.33 23.44 4.64
C LYS A 85 -9.48 24.06 5.75
N ARG A 86 -8.66 23.26 6.42
CA ARG A 86 -7.75 23.69 7.48
C ARG A 86 -6.33 23.23 7.18
N SER A 87 -5.37 24.13 7.17
CA SER A 87 -3.96 23.76 7.02
C SER A 87 -3.39 23.28 8.36
N THR A 88 -2.67 22.16 8.34
CA THR A 88 -1.96 21.61 9.50
C THR A 88 -0.50 21.35 9.14
N VAL A 89 0.39 21.38 10.13
CA VAL A 89 1.81 21.05 9.93
C VAL A 89 2.05 19.65 10.51
N VAL A 90 2.38 18.69 9.65
CA VAL A 90 2.71 17.31 10.03
C VAL A 90 4.13 17.05 9.59
N ALA A 91 5.02 16.69 10.52
CA ALA A 91 6.45 16.50 10.26
C ALA A 91 7.10 17.71 9.53
N GLY A 92 6.78 18.93 9.95
CA GLY A 92 7.31 20.17 9.35
C GLY A 92 6.74 20.55 7.98
N LYS A 93 5.99 19.65 7.31
CA LYS A 93 5.33 19.92 6.02
C LYS A 93 3.89 20.40 6.25
N LYS A 94 3.50 21.49 5.59
CA LYS A 94 2.10 21.98 5.60
C LYS A 94 1.24 21.05 4.73
N ARG A 95 0.20 20.47 5.31
CA ARG A 95 -0.79 19.61 4.64
C ARG A 95 -2.19 20.19 4.85
N ASP A 96 -3.00 20.14 3.80
CA ASP A 96 -4.39 20.56 3.86
C ASP A 96 -5.28 19.44 4.39
N MET A 97 -6.06 19.74 5.43
CA MET A 97 -7.05 18.85 6.02
C MET A 97 -8.46 19.34 5.66
N TYR A 98 -9.31 18.41 5.24
CA TYR A 98 -10.70 18.67 4.89
C TYR A 98 -11.60 18.14 6.00
N LEU A 99 -12.31 19.04 6.67
CA LEU A 99 -13.21 18.75 7.81
C LEU A 99 -14.66 18.83 7.34
N TYR A 100 -15.37 17.71 7.44
CA TYR A 100 -16.78 17.58 7.09
C TYR A 100 -17.63 17.64 8.35
N LYS A 101 -18.87 18.13 8.26
CA LYS A 101 -19.83 17.95 9.36
C LYS A 101 -20.17 16.47 9.47
N GLU A 102 -19.98 15.89 10.65
CA GLU A 102 -20.12 14.44 10.83
C GLU A 102 -21.57 13.98 10.60
N ARG A 103 -22.58 14.81 10.92
CA ARG A 103 -23.99 14.52 10.62
C ARG A 103 -24.26 14.35 9.12
N ASP A 104 -23.63 15.16 8.28
CA ASP A 104 -23.84 15.11 6.83
C ASP A 104 -23.19 13.85 6.24
N VAL A 105 -22.02 13.48 6.78
CA VAL A 105 -21.34 12.21 6.48
C VAL A 105 -22.20 11.02 6.90
N GLU A 106 -22.78 11.06 8.11
CA GLU A 106 -23.68 10.02 8.60
C GLU A 106 -24.92 9.85 7.71
N ARG A 107 -25.57 10.95 7.33
CA ARG A 107 -26.73 10.89 6.42
C ARG A 107 -26.35 10.30 5.06
N LYS A 108 -25.17 10.63 4.53
CA LYS A 108 -24.67 10.02 3.30
C LYS A 108 -24.44 8.52 3.44
N ALA A 109 -23.97 8.07 4.60
CA ALA A 109 -23.87 6.64 4.90
C ALA A 109 -25.26 5.99 4.97
N TRP A 110 -26.24 6.64 5.60
CA TRP A 110 -27.61 6.13 5.61
C TRP A 110 -28.22 6.03 4.21
N GLU A 111 -28.03 7.04 3.36
CA GLU A 111 -28.43 6.97 1.94
C GLU A 111 -27.83 5.75 1.24
N ARG A 112 -26.54 5.51 1.45
CA ARG A 112 -25.81 4.41 0.83
C ARG A 112 -26.24 3.02 1.31
N TYR A 113 -26.57 2.88 2.59
CA TYR A 113 -26.83 1.59 3.23
C TYR A 113 -28.31 1.34 3.53
N GLY A 114 -29.22 2.12 2.93
CA GLY A 114 -30.67 1.88 3.06
C GLY A 114 -31.25 2.32 4.40
N GLY A 115 -30.65 3.34 5.02
CA GLY A 115 -31.10 3.93 6.29
C GLY A 115 -30.16 3.65 7.47
N PRO A 116 -30.51 4.18 8.66
CA PRO A 116 -29.71 4.01 9.87
C PRO A 116 -29.56 2.55 10.28
N GLU A 117 -30.63 1.77 10.19
CA GLU A 117 -30.68 0.35 10.57
C GLU A 117 -29.82 -0.49 9.62
N GLY A 118 -29.89 -0.21 8.31
CA GLY A 118 -29.05 -0.87 7.31
C GLY A 118 -27.57 -0.56 7.49
N PHE A 119 -27.23 0.68 7.86
CA PHE A 119 -25.85 1.05 8.20
C PHE A 119 -25.36 0.35 9.48
N GLU A 120 -26.19 0.26 10.53
CA GLU A 120 -25.86 -0.47 11.77
C GLU A 120 -25.63 -1.96 11.51
N ALA A 121 -26.50 -2.59 10.70
CA ALA A 121 -26.34 -3.99 10.30
C ALA A 121 -25.04 -4.21 9.53
N TYR A 122 -24.69 -3.29 8.62
CA TYR A 122 -23.43 -3.34 7.88
C TYR A 122 -22.20 -3.22 8.79
N LEU A 123 -22.20 -2.28 9.74
CA LEU A 123 -21.12 -2.16 10.72
C LEU A 123 -20.98 -3.41 11.59
N LYS A 124 -22.09 -4.07 11.94
CA LYS A 124 -22.07 -5.34 12.67
C LYS A 124 -21.39 -6.44 11.86
N ILE A 125 -21.73 -6.61 10.58
CA ILE A 125 -21.09 -7.60 9.69
C ILE A 125 -19.58 -7.37 9.62
N LEU A 126 -19.14 -6.11 9.45
CA LEU A 126 -17.72 -5.77 9.41
C LEU A 126 -17.01 -6.04 10.74
N HIS A 127 -17.66 -5.75 11.86
CA HIS A 127 -17.13 -6.03 13.18
C HIS A 127 -16.97 -7.54 13.41
N ASP A 128 -17.97 -8.34 13.04
CA ASP A 128 -17.92 -9.80 13.21
C ASP A 128 -16.77 -10.41 12.38
N LYS A 129 -16.62 -9.99 11.12
CA LYS A 129 -15.48 -10.37 10.27
C LYS A 129 -14.13 -9.95 10.87
N HIS A 130 -14.06 -8.75 11.44
CA HIS A 130 -12.84 -8.27 12.10
C HIS A 130 -12.50 -9.09 13.35
N VAL A 131 -13.49 -9.47 14.15
CA VAL A 131 -13.29 -10.33 15.32
C VAL A 131 -12.86 -11.73 14.90
N GLU A 132 -13.40 -12.27 13.82
CA GLU A 132 -12.99 -13.56 13.25
C GLU A 132 -11.52 -13.52 12.78
N ALA A 133 -11.13 -12.47 12.05
CA ALA A 133 -9.79 -12.35 11.48
C ALA A 133 -8.72 -11.92 12.51
N LYS A 134 -9.03 -10.97 13.40
CA LYS A 134 -8.04 -10.30 14.27
C LYS A 134 -8.29 -10.52 15.77
N GLY A 135 -9.35 -11.23 16.14
CA GLY A 135 -9.75 -11.45 17.53
C GLY A 135 -10.44 -10.24 18.18
N THR A 136 -10.99 -10.46 19.37
CA THR A 136 -11.77 -9.46 20.13
C THR A 136 -10.96 -8.32 20.73
N ARG A 137 -9.62 -8.45 20.77
CA ARG A 137 -8.73 -7.43 21.35
C ARG A 137 -8.29 -6.37 20.35
N ALA A 138 -8.33 -6.67 19.06
CA ALA A 138 -7.90 -5.72 18.03
C ALA A 138 -8.94 -4.59 17.88
N PRO A 139 -8.53 -3.31 17.86
CA PRO A 139 -9.47 -2.20 17.75
C PRO A 139 -10.19 -2.22 16.39
N PHE A 140 -11.52 -2.07 16.42
CA PHE A 140 -12.34 -1.93 15.22
C PHE A 140 -12.71 -0.46 15.00
N VAL A 141 -12.32 0.09 13.84
CA VAL A 141 -12.58 1.47 13.46
C VAL A 141 -14.08 1.65 13.13
N ARG A 142 -14.79 2.43 13.94
CA ARG A 142 -16.21 2.79 13.79
C ARG A 142 -16.49 4.17 14.40
N PRO A 143 -17.60 4.84 14.03
CA PRO A 143 -17.94 6.12 14.63
C PRO A 143 -18.34 5.96 16.09
N SER A 144 -18.03 6.96 16.90
CA SER A 144 -18.20 6.90 18.36
C SER A 144 -19.67 6.77 18.80
N SER A 145 -20.60 7.31 18.01
CA SER A 145 -22.05 7.25 18.20
C SER A 145 -22.65 5.84 17.97
N TYR A 146 -21.89 4.93 17.36
CA TYR A 146 -22.29 3.55 17.03
C TYR A 146 -21.67 2.50 17.96
N LYS A 147 -21.27 2.90 19.18
CA LYS A 147 -20.87 1.93 20.20
C LYS A 147 -22.08 1.08 20.58
N ILE A 148 -21.95 -0.24 20.40
CA ILE A 148 -22.96 -1.21 20.82
C ILE A 148 -23.05 -1.15 22.34
N SER A 149 -24.12 -0.54 22.86
CA SER A 149 -24.49 -0.53 24.28
C SER A 149 -24.73 -1.96 24.74
N GLY A 150 -23.66 -2.64 25.13
CA GLY A 150 -23.68 -4.07 25.46
C GLY A 150 -22.29 -4.71 25.41
N SER A 151 -21.36 -4.16 24.62
CA SER A 151 -19.94 -4.52 24.75
C SER A 151 -19.35 -3.74 25.93
N ASN A 152 -19.66 -4.17 27.16
CA ASN A 152 -18.98 -3.71 28.38
C ASN A 152 -17.54 -4.26 28.41
N VAL A 153 -16.72 -3.84 27.45
CA VAL A 153 -15.28 -3.74 27.66
C VAL A 153 -15.07 -2.31 28.15
N PRO A 154 -14.89 -2.08 29.46
CA PRO A 154 -14.85 -0.74 30.01
C PRO A 154 -13.74 0.06 29.34
N ALA A 155 -14.10 1.24 28.80
CA ALA A 155 -13.19 2.18 28.15
C ALA A 155 -12.18 2.86 29.11
N ALA A 156 -11.99 2.30 30.31
CA ALA A 156 -11.26 2.88 31.43
C ALA A 156 -10.01 2.07 31.80
N SER A 157 -9.20 1.66 30.82
CA SER A 157 -7.91 0.99 31.10
C SER A 157 -6.69 1.80 30.67
N GLN A 158 -6.77 3.14 30.75
CA GLN A 158 -5.58 4.01 30.61
C GLN A 158 -5.45 5.11 31.68
N SER A 159 -6.33 5.20 32.68
CA SER A 159 -6.10 6.15 33.78
C SER A 159 -6.83 5.73 35.06
N ALA A 160 -6.19 5.96 36.21
CA ALA A 160 -6.61 5.62 37.57
C ALA A 160 -6.29 4.20 38.07
N ARG A 161 -5.01 3.98 38.39
CA ARG A 161 -4.57 3.01 39.40
C ARG A 161 -4.66 3.67 40.77
N ALA A 162 -5.78 3.53 41.46
CA ALA A 162 -5.88 3.76 42.89
C ALA A 162 -6.97 2.86 43.50
N SER A 163 -6.49 1.91 44.31
CA SER A 163 -7.14 1.31 45.48
C SER A 163 -8.64 1.01 45.42
N ALA A 164 -8.99 -0.25 45.16
CA ALA A 164 -10.23 -0.84 45.67
C ALA A 164 -10.09 -2.35 45.92
N THR A 165 -10.83 -2.78 46.92
CA THR A 165 -10.66 -3.92 47.82
C THR A 165 -10.97 -5.28 47.16
N LYS A 166 -10.17 -6.28 47.55
CA LYS A 166 -10.28 -7.69 47.17
C LYS A 166 -11.65 -8.27 47.55
N THR A 167 -12.42 -8.72 46.57
CA THR A 167 -13.42 -9.79 46.73
C THR A 167 -12.98 -10.98 45.88
N ALA A 168 -12.81 -12.13 46.54
CA ALA A 168 -12.23 -13.34 45.98
C ALA A 168 -13.19 -13.97 44.96
N LYS A 169 -12.78 -13.95 43.69
CA LYS A 169 -13.41 -14.70 42.60
C LYS A 169 -12.70 -16.06 42.47
N PRO A 170 -13.42 -17.17 42.29
CA PRO A 170 -12.82 -18.51 42.23
C PRO A 170 -11.80 -18.60 41.09
N LYS A 171 -10.60 -19.08 41.42
CA LYS A 171 -9.50 -19.39 40.49
C LYS A 171 -9.99 -20.46 39.50
N ALA A 172 -10.47 -20.03 38.33
CA ALA A 172 -10.36 -20.86 37.15
C ALA A 172 -8.85 -21.03 36.89
N SER A 173 -8.36 -22.26 37.05
CA SER A 173 -7.02 -22.68 36.67
C SER A 173 -6.83 -22.36 35.20
N GLY A 174 -6.26 -21.18 34.91
CA GLY A 174 -5.73 -20.85 33.61
C GLY A 174 -4.59 -21.82 33.36
N ALA A 175 -4.90 -22.93 32.71
CA ALA A 175 -3.93 -23.77 32.03
C ALA A 175 -3.27 -22.86 31.00
N SER A 176 -2.24 -22.15 31.45
CA SER A 176 -1.32 -21.44 30.61
C SER A 176 -0.85 -22.47 29.61
N LEU A 177 -1.29 -22.34 28.36
CA LEU A 177 -0.79 -23.08 27.20
C LEU A 177 0.73 -22.89 27.18
N THR A 178 1.44 -23.76 27.88
CA THR A 178 2.87 -23.93 27.76
C THR A 178 3.07 -24.60 26.42
N VAL A 179 2.94 -23.82 25.35
CA VAL A 179 3.40 -24.22 24.02
C VAL A 179 4.82 -24.75 24.23
N ASP A 180 5.05 -25.98 23.81
CA ASP A 180 6.31 -26.65 24.00
C ASP A 180 7.39 -25.92 23.20
N LYS A 181 8.36 -25.35 23.92
CA LYS A 181 9.46 -24.60 23.31
C LYS A 181 10.30 -25.53 22.44
N ALA A 182 10.54 -26.76 22.89
CA ALA A 182 11.34 -27.73 22.15
C ALA A 182 10.67 -28.10 20.82
N ALA A 183 9.34 -28.27 20.82
CA ALA A 183 8.59 -28.52 19.60
C ALA A 183 8.65 -27.33 18.61
N THR A 184 8.60 -26.10 19.12
CA THR A 184 8.73 -24.87 18.29
C THR A 184 10.12 -24.78 17.66
N ASP A 185 11.17 -25.00 18.45
CA ASP A 185 12.56 -24.92 18.00
C ASP A 185 12.87 -26.03 16.97
N ALA A 186 12.34 -27.24 17.18
CA ALA A 186 12.48 -28.36 16.25
C ALA A 186 11.81 -28.07 14.89
N GLU A 187 10.63 -27.48 14.90
CA GLU A 187 9.92 -27.13 13.66
C GLU A 187 10.62 -26.00 12.90
N LEU A 188 11.14 -24.98 13.58
CA LEU A 188 11.96 -23.94 12.95
C LEU A 188 13.24 -24.53 12.33
N ALA A 189 13.87 -25.51 12.98
CA ALA A 189 15.03 -26.20 12.42
C ALA A 189 14.67 -26.98 11.15
N ARG A 190 13.50 -27.62 11.10
CA ARG A 190 12.99 -28.30 9.90
C ARG A 190 12.74 -27.32 8.75
N ILE A 191 12.12 -26.17 9.04
CA ILE A 191 11.90 -25.10 8.04
C ILE A 191 13.25 -24.62 7.50
N LYS A 192 14.23 -24.34 8.38
CA LYS A 192 15.58 -23.93 7.96
C LYS A 192 16.23 -24.91 7.00
N GLN A 193 16.11 -26.22 7.27
CA GLN A 193 16.67 -27.26 6.39
C GLN A 193 15.95 -27.38 5.04
N SER A 194 14.70 -26.92 4.96
CA SER A 194 13.88 -27.00 3.74
C SER A 194 14.03 -25.78 2.83
N MET A 195 14.62 -24.68 3.32
CA MET A 195 14.79 -23.44 2.58
C MET A 195 16.20 -23.32 2.01
N GLN A 196 16.35 -22.55 0.92
CA GLN A 196 17.67 -22.12 0.48
C GLN A 196 18.32 -21.26 1.59
N PRO A 197 19.63 -21.40 1.87
CA PRO A 197 20.28 -20.71 2.99
C PRO A 197 20.07 -19.18 2.97
N TRP A 198 20.18 -18.55 1.80
CA TRP A 198 20.03 -17.10 1.66
C TRP A 198 18.58 -16.63 1.93
N LEU A 199 17.58 -17.43 1.56
CA LEU A 199 16.16 -17.14 1.82
C LEU A 199 15.86 -17.20 3.31
N TRP A 200 16.40 -18.19 4.01
CA TRP A 200 16.28 -18.29 5.46
C TRP A 200 16.87 -17.04 6.13
N ASP A 201 18.10 -16.66 5.75
CA ASP A 201 18.77 -15.51 6.33
C ASP A 201 18.02 -14.20 6.05
N ALA A 202 17.53 -14.01 4.81
CA ALA A 202 16.71 -12.86 4.44
C ALA A 202 15.38 -12.80 5.21
N CYS A 203 14.67 -13.92 5.38
CA CYS A 203 13.42 -13.98 6.14
C CYS A 203 13.65 -13.68 7.63
N ILE A 204 14.70 -14.25 8.24
CA ILE A 204 15.04 -13.97 9.64
C ILE A 204 15.41 -12.50 9.81
N HIS A 205 16.21 -11.94 8.90
CA HIS A 205 16.57 -10.53 8.94
C HIS A 205 15.36 -9.62 8.81
N ALA A 206 14.43 -9.93 7.89
CA ALA A 206 13.19 -9.18 7.71
C ALA A 206 12.30 -9.22 8.97
N LEU A 207 12.15 -10.38 9.61
CA LEU A 207 11.43 -10.50 10.88
C LEU A 207 12.11 -9.73 12.01
N ASP A 208 13.44 -9.66 12.02
CA ASP A 208 14.19 -8.91 13.03
C ASP A 208 14.11 -7.39 12.80
N ALA A 209 14.06 -6.94 11.54
CA ALA A 209 13.96 -5.53 11.18
C ALA A 209 12.58 -4.92 11.48
N ASP A 210 11.50 -5.69 11.37
CA ASP A 210 10.12 -5.25 11.67
C ASP A 210 9.87 -5.11 13.20
N ILE A 211 10.78 -5.60 14.05
CA ILE A 211 10.70 -5.40 15.50
C ILE A 211 11.23 -3.99 15.83
N GLU A 212 10.36 -2.98 15.65
CA GLU A 212 10.59 -1.60 16.08
C GLU A 212 11.10 -1.55 17.54
N PRO A 213 12.19 -0.80 17.84
CA PRO A 213 12.71 -0.64 19.20
C PRO A 213 11.69 -0.08 20.20
N THR A 214 10.63 0.58 19.73
CA THR A 214 9.57 1.16 20.55
C THR A 214 8.50 0.17 21.00
N ASP A 215 8.41 -1.02 20.39
CA ASP A 215 7.49 -2.09 20.81
C ASP A 215 7.92 -2.77 22.13
N PHE A 216 9.06 -2.36 22.69
CA PHE A 216 9.71 -3.05 23.80
C PHE A 216 9.16 -2.76 25.20
N VAL A 217 8.18 -1.86 25.36
CA VAL A 217 7.60 -1.58 26.69
C VAL A 217 6.08 -1.50 26.63
N MET A 218 5.42 -2.66 26.54
CA MET A 218 4.09 -2.79 27.13
C MET A 218 4.21 -2.63 28.66
N ALA A 219 3.32 -1.85 29.27
CA ALA A 219 3.34 -1.52 30.70
C ALA A 219 3.28 -2.73 31.65
N ASP A 220 3.07 -3.94 31.13
CA ASP A 220 3.07 -5.19 31.89
C ASP A 220 4.40 -5.97 31.83
N GLY A 221 5.43 -5.43 31.16
CA GLY A 221 6.76 -6.03 31.10
C GLY A 221 6.83 -7.34 30.31
N ARG A 222 5.76 -7.73 29.60
CA ARG A 222 5.78 -8.89 28.73
C ARG A 222 6.40 -8.50 27.39
N LEU A 223 7.72 -8.66 27.32
CA LEU A 223 8.42 -8.80 26.04
C LEU A 223 7.66 -9.84 25.21
N LEU A 224 7.15 -9.44 24.04
CA LEU A 224 6.67 -10.39 23.03
C LEU A 224 7.70 -11.51 22.91
N ARG A 225 7.26 -12.76 23.06
CA ARG A 225 8.15 -13.92 23.17
C ARG A 225 8.76 -14.19 21.79
N ARG A 226 9.87 -13.49 21.52
CA ARG A 226 10.69 -13.40 20.29
C ARG A 226 10.82 -14.64 19.40
N VAL A 227 10.67 -15.85 19.92
CA VAL A 227 10.83 -17.10 19.16
C VAL A 227 9.47 -17.70 18.75
N ARG A 228 8.46 -17.58 19.62
CA ARG A 228 7.15 -18.21 19.39
C ARG A 228 6.40 -17.54 18.25
N ASP A 229 6.56 -16.24 18.12
CA ASP A 229 5.87 -15.44 17.11
C ASP A 229 6.51 -15.60 15.71
N ARG A 230 7.67 -16.27 15.59
CA ARG A 230 8.33 -16.51 14.30
C ARG A 230 7.80 -17.74 13.58
N LEU A 231 7.28 -18.74 14.31
CA LEU A 231 6.95 -20.03 13.69
C LEU A 231 5.86 -19.91 12.64
N GLY A 232 4.80 -19.14 12.91
CA GLY A 232 3.73 -18.88 11.93
C GLY A 232 4.28 -18.23 10.66
N PRO A 233 4.88 -17.03 10.75
CA PRO A 233 5.48 -16.35 9.60
C PRO A 233 6.48 -17.21 8.82
N MET A 234 7.32 -18.00 9.49
CA MET A 234 8.30 -18.85 8.80
C MET A 234 7.66 -20.04 8.07
N LYS A 235 6.49 -20.52 8.50
CA LYS A 235 5.73 -21.51 7.72
C LYS A 235 5.18 -20.89 6.44
N ASP A 236 4.66 -19.66 6.53
CA ASP A 236 4.16 -18.93 5.36
C ASP A 236 5.32 -18.56 4.40
N ALA A 237 6.49 -18.23 4.96
CA ALA A 237 7.71 -18.00 4.20
C ALA A 237 8.12 -19.25 3.44
N LEU A 238 8.09 -20.43 4.07
CA LEU A 238 8.46 -21.69 3.42
C LEU A 238 7.62 -21.96 2.16
N GLU A 239 6.33 -21.66 2.18
CA GLU A 239 5.48 -21.80 0.99
C GLU A 239 5.83 -20.76 -0.08
N THR A 240 6.02 -19.50 0.31
CA THR A 240 6.38 -18.41 -0.61
C THR A 240 7.73 -18.65 -1.29
N THR A 241 8.71 -19.13 -0.52
CA THR A 241 10.10 -19.30 -0.95
C THR A 241 10.33 -20.45 -1.93
N LYS A 242 9.39 -21.39 -2.06
CA LYS A 242 9.42 -22.44 -3.10
C LYS A 242 9.39 -21.86 -4.50
N THR A 243 8.79 -20.69 -4.68
CA THR A 243 8.70 -20.03 -5.99
C THR A 243 10.02 -19.37 -6.43
N TYR A 244 11.00 -19.23 -5.54
CA TYR A 244 12.26 -18.56 -5.88
C TYR A 244 13.18 -19.49 -6.64
N PRO A 245 13.80 -19.02 -7.73
CA PRO A 245 14.82 -19.79 -8.41
C PRO A 245 16.01 -20.06 -7.48
N VAL A 246 16.85 -21.03 -7.86
CA VAL A 246 18.12 -21.26 -7.16
C VAL A 246 19.05 -20.07 -7.44
N CYS A 247 19.62 -19.49 -6.38
CA CYS A 247 20.67 -18.47 -6.51
C CYS A 247 21.99 -19.15 -6.92
N PRO A 248 22.60 -18.78 -8.06
CA PRO A 248 23.88 -19.33 -8.48
C PRO A 248 24.98 -19.03 -7.46
N ALA A 249 25.86 -19.99 -7.23
CA ALA A 249 26.98 -19.84 -6.30
C ALA A 249 28.12 -18.98 -6.86
N GLN A 250 28.18 -18.81 -8.19
CA GLN A 250 29.23 -18.09 -8.88
C GLN A 250 28.64 -16.94 -9.69
N ALA A 251 29.25 -15.77 -9.58
CA ALA A 251 28.94 -14.65 -10.45
C ALA A 251 29.40 -14.96 -11.89
N LEU A 252 28.79 -14.29 -12.87
CA LEU A 252 29.20 -14.49 -14.26
C LEU A 252 30.65 -14.01 -14.48
N PRO A 253 31.42 -14.74 -15.30
CA PRO A 253 32.74 -14.27 -15.72
C PRO A 253 32.62 -12.93 -16.46
N PRO A 254 33.63 -12.05 -16.38
CA PRO A 254 33.64 -10.82 -17.15
C PRO A 254 33.53 -11.08 -18.65
N SER A 255 32.68 -10.31 -19.32
CA SER A 255 32.54 -10.21 -20.78
C SER A 255 32.20 -8.75 -21.11
N ALA A 256 32.26 -8.37 -22.39
CA ALA A 256 31.95 -7.00 -22.77
C ALA A 256 30.51 -6.59 -22.40
N SER A 257 29.52 -7.48 -22.62
CA SER A 257 28.13 -7.21 -22.23
C SER A 257 27.92 -7.20 -20.72
N VAL A 258 28.56 -8.13 -19.99
CA VAL A 258 28.47 -8.23 -18.52
C VAL A 258 29.09 -7.00 -17.86
N ASP A 259 30.25 -6.53 -18.34
CA ASP A 259 30.91 -5.33 -17.83
C ASP A 259 30.08 -4.07 -18.09
N LYS A 260 29.41 -3.99 -19.25
CA LYS A 260 28.49 -2.91 -19.56
C LYS A 260 27.28 -2.90 -18.62
N LEU A 261 26.67 -4.07 -18.37
CA LEU A 261 25.57 -4.19 -17.42
C LEU A 261 26.01 -3.76 -16.02
N ARG A 262 27.15 -4.26 -15.55
CA ARG A 262 27.71 -3.90 -14.24
C ARG A 262 28.02 -2.40 -14.14
N ALA A 263 28.46 -1.76 -15.22
CA ALA A 263 28.63 -0.31 -15.27
C ALA A 263 27.29 0.44 -15.13
N VAL A 264 26.21 -0.04 -15.77
CA VAL A 264 24.87 0.53 -15.59
C VAL A 264 24.37 0.35 -14.16
N LEU A 265 24.52 -0.85 -13.58
CA LEU A 265 24.16 -1.12 -12.20
C LEU A 265 25.00 -0.28 -11.22
N ALA A 266 26.30 -0.15 -11.42
CA ALA A 266 27.15 0.71 -10.59
C ALA A 266 26.67 2.18 -10.60
N ALA A 267 26.08 2.61 -11.70
CA ALA A 267 25.49 3.93 -11.89
C ALA A 267 24.02 4.03 -11.42
N SER A 268 23.49 3.02 -10.69
CA SER A 268 22.15 3.08 -10.12
C SER A 268 22.01 4.27 -9.16
N PRO A 269 20.86 4.95 -9.17
CA PRO A 269 20.62 6.02 -8.20
C PRO A 269 20.57 5.47 -6.77
N CYS A 270 20.80 6.34 -5.80
CA CYS A 270 20.53 6.08 -4.39
C CYS A 270 19.21 6.73 -4.01
N LEU A 271 18.45 6.13 -3.08
CA LEU A 271 17.29 6.77 -2.51
C LEU A 271 17.69 8.07 -1.78
N PRO A 272 16.88 9.14 -1.88
CA PRO A 272 17.07 10.31 -1.05
C PRO A 272 16.86 9.95 0.43
N GLY A 273 17.46 10.72 1.34
CA GLY A 273 17.20 10.57 2.77
C GLY A 273 15.73 10.87 3.11
N GLU A 274 15.28 10.44 4.28
CA GLU A 274 13.88 10.59 4.72
C GLU A 274 13.37 12.05 4.67
N LEU A 275 14.24 13.02 4.96
CA LEU A 275 13.91 14.44 4.90
C LEU A 275 13.69 14.97 3.48
N ASP A 276 14.35 14.35 2.50
CA ASP A 276 14.33 14.73 1.09
C ASP A 276 13.38 13.85 0.26
N PHE A 277 12.58 13.01 0.91
CA PHE A 277 11.61 12.16 0.24
C PHE A 277 10.56 13.02 -0.50
N GLY A 278 10.39 12.72 -1.79
CA GLY A 278 9.59 13.50 -2.74
C GLY A 278 10.40 14.50 -3.59
N ALA A 279 11.71 14.64 -3.36
CA ALA A 279 12.58 15.44 -4.22
C ALA A 279 12.78 14.78 -5.61
N ASP A 280 13.09 15.61 -6.60
CA ASP A 280 13.54 15.13 -7.90
C ASP A 280 14.96 14.56 -7.76
N VAL A 281 15.14 13.30 -8.15
CA VAL A 281 16.42 12.59 -8.02
C VAL A 281 16.74 12.01 -9.39
N GLU A 282 17.94 12.34 -9.90
CA GLU A 282 18.40 11.84 -11.20
C GLU A 282 18.23 10.32 -11.27
N ARG A 283 17.57 9.84 -12.33
CA ARG A 283 17.32 8.40 -12.61
C ARG A 283 16.28 7.72 -11.72
N LEU A 284 15.63 8.43 -10.81
CA LEU A 284 14.45 7.94 -10.10
C LEU A 284 13.19 8.64 -10.61
N THR A 285 12.06 7.97 -10.47
CA THR A 285 10.73 8.57 -10.65
C THR A 285 10.00 8.47 -9.32
N TYR A 286 9.48 9.61 -8.87
CA TYR A 286 8.63 9.67 -7.69
C TYR A 286 7.21 9.23 -8.05
N CYS A 287 6.72 8.21 -7.36
CA CYS A 287 5.43 7.59 -7.60
C CYS A 287 4.54 7.77 -6.36
N THR A 288 3.26 8.06 -6.61
CA THR A 288 2.25 8.19 -5.56
C THR A 288 0.98 7.47 -5.97
N CYS A 289 0.35 6.71 -5.07
CA CYS A 289 -1.00 6.21 -5.25
C CYS A 289 -1.83 6.40 -3.98
N TYR A 290 -3.15 6.29 -4.11
CA TYR A 290 -4.08 6.50 -3.01
C TYR A 290 -4.92 5.25 -2.76
N VAL A 291 -4.43 4.29 -1.94
CA VAL A 291 -5.23 3.12 -1.52
C VAL A 291 -4.70 2.52 -0.21
N PRO A 292 -5.48 2.48 0.91
CA PRO A 292 -6.46 3.46 1.39
C PRO A 292 -5.81 4.75 1.96
N TYR A 293 -4.48 4.83 1.93
CA TYR A 293 -3.67 5.98 2.30
C TYR A 293 -2.86 6.45 1.09
N GLU A 294 -2.33 7.66 1.14
CA GLU A 294 -1.32 8.11 0.17
C GLU A 294 -0.05 7.30 0.43
N ILE A 295 0.31 6.45 -0.53
CA ILE A 295 1.54 5.69 -0.54
C ILE A 295 2.47 6.40 -1.51
N GLU A 296 3.66 6.72 -1.05
CA GLU A 296 4.69 7.44 -1.79
C GLU A 296 5.91 6.51 -1.89
N TRP A 297 6.47 6.35 -3.08
CA TRP A 297 7.67 5.53 -3.30
C TRP A 297 8.48 6.06 -4.47
N TYR A 298 9.72 5.58 -4.59
CA TYR A 298 10.53 5.80 -5.79
C TYR A 298 10.65 4.51 -6.59
N GLU A 299 10.78 4.68 -7.89
CA GLU A 299 11.13 3.61 -8.82
C GLU A 299 12.29 4.08 -9.70
N TRP A 300 12.98 3.16 -10.34
CA TRP A 300 13.91 3.53 -11.40
C TRP A 300 13.15 4.22 -12.55
N SER A 301 13.69 5.35 -13.01
CA SER A 301 13.13 6.11 -14.12
C SER A 301 13.13 5.31 -15.42
N ALA A 302 12.22 5.64 -16.33
CA ALA A 302 12.17 5.01 -17.66
C ALA A 302 13.50 5.14 -18.43
N GLU A 303 14.21 6.26 -18.30
CA GLU A 303 15.52 6.46 -18.94
C GLU A 303 16.63 5.56 -18.37
N TYR A 304 16.61 5.30 -17.07
CA TYR A 304 17.52 4.34 -16.47
C TYR A 304 17.14 2.91 -16.83
N LEU A 305 15.85 2.59 -16.79
CA LEU A 305 15.33 1.27 -17.18
C LEU A 305 15.67 0.95 -18.64
N GLU A 306 15.57 1.91 -19.56
CA GLU A 306 15.95 1.70 -20.98
C GLU A 306 17.42 1.28 -21.11
N ARG A 307 18.34 1.96 -20.40
CA ARG A 307 19.77 1.60 -20.40
C ARG A 307 20.03 0.25 -19.75
N LEU A 308 19.34 -0.04 -18.66
CA LEU A 308 19.46 -1.31 -17.95
C LEU A 308 18.99 -2.47 -18.83
N PHE A 309 17.77 -2.40 -19.38
CA PHE A 309 17.24 -3.47 -20.23
C PHE A 309 18.02 -3.64 -21.52
N ALA A 310 18.54 -2.57 -22.13
CA ALA A 310 19.43 -2.68 -23.29
C ALA A 310 20.71 -3.47 -22.95
N ALA A 311 21.33 -3.18 -21.80
CA ALA A 311 22.51 -3.93 -21.35
C ALA A 311 22.18 -5.40 -21.01
N ILE A 312 21.01 -5.67 -20.44
CA ILE A 312 20.56 -7.05 -20.18
C ILE A 312 20.37 -7.82 -21.49
N LEU A 313 19.74 -7.20 -22.50
CA LEU A 313 19.55 -7.83 -23.81
C LEU A 313 20.88 -8.20 -24.46
N GLU A 314 21.91 -7.37 -24.34
CA GLU A 314 23.27 -7.69 -24.81
C GLU A 314 23.86 -8.90 -24.07
N VAL A 315 23.64 -9.03 -22.76
CA VAL A 315 24.06 -10.23 -22.01
C VAL A 315 23.29 -11.47 -22.46
N VAL A 316 21.99 -11.35 -22.70
CA VAL A 316 21.15 -12.46 -23.19
C VAL A 316 21.57 -12.90 -24.60
N GLU A 317 21.93 -11.95 -25.47
CA GLU A 317 22.42 -12.24 -26.82
C GLU A 317 23.78 -12.95 -26.79
N GLU A 318 24.72 -12.48 -25.95
CA GLU A 318 26.07 -13.05 -25.86
C GLU A 318 26.10 -14.39 -25.10
N ASN A 319 25.34 -14.52 -24.01
CA ASN A 319 25.48 -15.62 -23.05
C ASN A 319 24.22 -16.51 -22.89
N GLY A 320 23.13 -16.16 -23.56
CA GLY A 320 21.86 -16.90 -23.52
C GLY A 320 21.03 -16.69 -22.25
N LEU A 321 19.98 -17.50 -22.11
CA LEU A 321 19.05 -17.44 -20.98
C LEU A 321 19.43 -18.36 -19.79
N GLY A 322 20.41 -19.25 -20.00
CA GLY A 322 20.81 -20.26 -19.02
C GLY A 322 21.68 -19.74 -17.88
N GLU A 323 22.34 -20.65 -17.16
CA GLU A 323 23.21 -20.35 -16.00
C GLU A 323 24.39 -19.44 -16.36
N THR A 324 24.83 -19.43 -17.61
CA THR A 324 25.91 -18.55 -18.09
C THR A 324 25.42 -17.14 -18.47
N GLY A 325 24.11 -16.88 -18.48
CA GLY A 325 23.54 -15.60 -18.89
C GLY A 325 22.43 -15.11 -17.95
N TRP A 326 21.20 -14.97 -18.45
CA TRP A 326 20.08 -14.37 -17.70
C TRP A 326 19.85 -14.98 -16.32
N ALA A 327 19.89 -16.31 -16.20
CA ALA A 327 19.57 -17.00 -14.96
C ALA A 327 20.47 -16.57 -13.78
N THR A 328 21.70 -16.13 -14.08
CA THR A 328 22.65 -15.60 -13.09
C THR A 328 22.59 -14.09 -12.97
N VAL A 329 22.55 -13.36 -14.09
CA VAL A 329 22.49 -11.89 -14.07
C VAL A 329 21.29 -11.33 -13.30
N ARG A 330 20.13 -12.00 -13.38
CA ARG A 330 18.92 -11.54 -12.69
C ARG A 330 19.10 -11.38 -11.17
N TRP A 331 20.01 -12.15 -10.58
CA TRP A 331 20.36 -12.04 -9.16
C TRP A 331 21.22 -10.80 -8.87
N GLU A 332 22.16 -10.45 -9.74
CA GLU A 332 22.93 -9.20 -9.62
C GLU A 332 22.00 -7.97 -9.66
N ILE A 333 20.95 -8.04 -10.48
CA ILE A 333 19.94 -6.98 -10.59
C ILE A 333 19.03 -6.95 -9.37
N TYR A 334 18.52 -8.12 -8.94
CA TYR A 334 17.72 -8.26 -7.72
C TYR A 334 18.45 -7.68 -6.51
N ASP A 335 19.70 -8.07 -6.27
CA ASP A 335 20.50 -7.58 -5.14
C ASP A 335 20.69 -6.07 -5.22
N LYS A 336 20.96 -5.54 -6.41
CA LYS A 336 21.12 -4.11 -6.62
C LYS A 336 19.82 -3.35 -6.38
N TYR A 337 18.68 -3.89 -6.82
CA TYR A 337 17.36 -3.33 -6.58
C TYR A 337 17.02 -3.33 -5.09
N ALA A 338 17.13 -4.51 -4.44
CA ALA A 338 16.87 -4.69 -3.01
C ALA A 338 17.74 -3.76 -2.16
N LYS A 339 19.03 -3.60 -2.51
CA LYS A 339 19.93 -2.65 -1.85
C LYS A 339 19.56 -1.18 -2.10
N THR A 340 19.18 -0.83 -3.33
CA THR A 340 18.87 0.56 -3.70
C THR A 340 17.62 1.06 -2.98
N PHE A 341 16.57 0.24 -2.99
CA PHE A 341 15.27 0.63 -2.46
C PHE A 341 15.06 0.18 -1.01
N GLY A 342 15.92 -0.70 -0.50
CA GLY A 342 15.65 -1.44 0.73
C GLY A 342 14.40 -2.31 0.59
N GLU A 343 14.06 -2.80 -0.61
CA GLU A 343 12.79 -3.47 -0.97
C GLU A 343 13.01 -4.91 -1.46
N GLY A 344 13.84 -5.68 -0.76
CA GLY A 344 13.87 -7.14 -0.90
C GLY A 344 12.77 -7.82 -0.07
N ILE A 345 12.99 -9.08 0.33
CA ILE A 345 12.09 -9.81 1.23
C ILE A 345 11.83 -9.00 2.52
N LYS A 346 10.55 -8.77 2.81
CA LYS A 346 10.03 -8.07 3.98
C LYS A 346 8.87 -8.83 4.59
N TYR A 347 8.71 -8.68 5.91
CA TYR A 347 7.53 -9.14 6.62
C TYR A 347 6.70 -7.92 7.04
N HIS A 348 5.44 -7.88 6.64
CA HIS A 348 4.49 -6.82 7.01
C HIS A 348 3.59 -7.33 8.13
N ARG A 349 3.92 -7.01 9.39
CA ARG A 349 3.15 -7.47 10.55
C ARG A 349 1.68 -7.05 10.55
N ASP A 350 1.33 -5.88 10.00
CA ASP A 350 -0.06 -5.42 9.94
C ASP A 350 -0.98 -6.34 9.11
N GLY A 351 -0.41 -6.95 8.07
CA GLY A 351 -1.07 -7.95 7.24
C GLY A 351 -0.73 -9.39 7.63
N MET A 352 0.30 -9.58 8.46
CA MET A 352 0.96 -10.87 8.68
C MET A 352 1.41 -11.53 7.37
N ILE A 353 1.80 -10.73 6.38
CA ILE A 353 2.16 -11.18 5.03
C ILE A 353 3.64 -10.92 4.74
N TRP A 354 4.25 -11.80 3.96
CA TRP A 354 5.52 -11.53 3.31
C TRP A 354 5.31 -10.61 2.09
N GLY A 355 6.38 -9.95 1.67
CA GLY A 355 6.41 -9.19 0.43
C GLY A 355 7.84 -9.08 -0.08
N ASP A 356 8.02 -9.13 -1.39
CA ASP A 356 9.31 -8.89 -2.03
C ASP A 356 9.06 -8.17 -3.36
N LYS A 357 9.31 -6.86 -3.39
CA LYS A 357 9.15 -6.10 -4.64
C LYS A 357 10.29 -6.38 -5.63
N GLY A 358 11.45 -6.83 -5.15
CA GLY A 358 12.58 -7.20 -5.99
C GLY A 358 12.31 -8.49 -6.78
N ALA A 359 11.41 -9.35 -6.31
CA ALA A 359 11.11 -10.64 -6.94
C ALA A 359 10.70 -10.55 -8.42
N GLU A 360 10.16 -9.41 -8.89
CA GLU A 360 9.84 -9.19 -10.32
C GLU A 360 11.06 -9.35 -11.25
N TRP A 361 12.28 -9.14 -10.73
CA TRP A 361 13.52 -9.32 -11.47
C TRP A 361 13.90 -10.78 -11.63
N LEU A 362 13.36 -11.66 -10.79
CA LEU A 362 13.61 -13.09 -10.83
C LEU A 362 12.63 -13.83 -11.75
N ASP A 363 11.55 -13.17 -12.16
CA ASP A 363 10.49 -13.72 -13.01
C ASP A 363 10.94 -14.01 -14.44
N GLY A 364 10.27 -15.01 -15.04
CA GLY A 364 10.23 -15.22 -16.49
C GLY A 364 9.43 -14.14 -17.21
N GLN A 365 8.85 -14.45 -18.37
CA GLN A 365 8.03 -13.50 -19.12
C GLN A 365 6.75 -13.14 -18.36
N LEU A 366 6.49 -11.84 -18.20
CA LEU A 366 5.26 -11.34 -17.59
C LEU A 366 4.17 -11.15 -18.65
N ALA A 367 2.91 -11.38 -18.27
CA ALA A 367 1.75 -11.20 -19.14
C ALA A 367 0.63 -10.37 -18.48
N GLY A 368 -0.22 -9.77 -19.31
CA GLY A 368 -1.40 -9.02 -18.90
C GLY A 368 -1.08 -7.90 -17.90
N ARG A 369 -1.89 -7.82 -16.83
CA ARG A 369 -1.77 -6.75 -15.83
C ARG A 369 -0.44 -6.75 -15.07
N ALA A 370 0.18 -7.92 -14.86
CA ALA A 370 1.48 -7.99 -14.21
C ALA A 370 2.56 -7.30 -15.05
N HIS A 371 2.54 -7.52 -16.38
CA HIS A 371 3.44 -6.83 -17.30
C HIS A 371 3.17 -5.33 -17.34
N GLU A 372 1.90 -4.91 -17.49
CA GLU A 372 1.51 -3.50 -17.57
C GLU A 372 1.95 -2.66 -16.37
N LEU A 373 1.97 -3.28 -15.17
CA LEU A 373 2.37 -2.62 -13.92
C LEU A 373 3.87 -2.74 -13.62
N SER A 374 4.59 -3.64 -14.30
CA SER A 374 6.01 -3.88 -14.06
C SER A 374 6.91 -2.77 -14.60
N CYS A 375 8.17 -2.75 -14.16
CA CYS A 375 9.19 -1.90 -14.75
C CYS A 375 9.46 -2.18 -16.24
N ARG A 376 9.15 -3.40 -16.72
CA ARG A 376 9.41 -3.84 -18.11
C ARG A 376 8.54 -3.13 -19.13
N ALA A 377 7.31 -2.75 -18.77
CA ALA A 377 6.41 -2.02 -19.65
C ALA A 377 6.72 -0.51 -19.77
N LYS A 378 7.69 0.02 -19.02
CA LYS A 378 7.96 1.47 -18.95
C LYS A 378 8.86 2.00 -20.06
N CYS A 379 9.48 1.12 -20.85
CA CYS A 379 10.44 1.51 -21.89
C CYS A 379 10.52 0.47 -23.02
N ALA A 380 11.13 0.84 -24.15
CA ALA A 380 11.12 0.01 -25.36
C ALA A 380 12.02 -1.23 -25.21
N SER A 381 13.19 -1.08 -24.57
CA SER A 381 14.07 -2.22 -24.30
C SER A 381 13.47 -3.18 -23.27
N GLY A 382 12.67 -2.68 -22.32
CA GLY A 382 11.95 -3.52 -21.35
C GLY A 382 10.90 -4.43 -22.00
N LEU A 383 10.17 -3.92 -23.00
CA LEU A 383 9.21 -4.71 -23.77
C LEU A 383 9.90 -5.85 -24.52
N LYS A 384 10.98 -5.53 -25.26
CA LYS A 384 11.79 -6.53 -25.99
C LYS A 384 12.40 -7.57 -25.04
N PHE A 385 12.89 -7.11 -23.89
CA PHE A 385 13.41 -7.99 -22.86
C PHE A 385 12.35 -8.96 -22.35
N ASN A 386 11.14 -8.49 -22.05
CA ASN A 386 10.05 -9.35 -21.61
C ASN A 386 9.63 -10.38 -22.67
N GLU A 387 9.67 -10.01 -23.95
CA GLU A 387 9.44 -10.93 -25.07
C GLU A 387 10.52 -12.00 -25.22
N ALA A 388 11.77 -11.68 -24.87
CA ALA A 388 12.91 -12.59 -24.95
C ALA A 388 12.94 -13.65 -23.83
N LEU A 389 12.15 -13.48 -22.76
CA LEU A 389 12.11 -14.41 -21.63
C LEU A 389 11.20 -15.62 -21.89
N PRO A 390 11.44 -16.76 -21.21
CA PRO A 390 10.56 -17.93 -21.31
C PRO A 390 9.18 -17.62 -20.73
N ALA A 391 8.13 -18.10 -21.40
CA ALA A 391 6.72 -17.92 -21.03
C ALA A 391 6.36 -18.53 -19.67
N GLU A 392 7.05 -19.60 -19.28
CA GLU A 392 6.80 -20.33 -18.03
C GLU A 392 7.95 -20.06 -17.05
N SER A 393 7.61 -19.80 -15.78
CA SER A 393 8.59 -19.91 -14.70
C SER A 393 8.99 -21.38 -14.52
N VAL A 394 10.14 -21.61 -13.89
CA VAL A 394 10.82 -22.91 -13.73
C VAL A 394 9.91 -24.01 -13.15
N GLU A 395 8.77 -23.67 -12.54
CA GLU A 395 7.86 -24.63 -11.90
C GLU A 395 6.37 -24.33 -12.15
N GLY A 396 6.03 -23.57 -13.21
CA GLY A 396 4.63 -23.28 -13.56
C GLY A 396 3.92 -22.27 -12.65
N TYR A 397 4.64 -21.61 -11.74
CA TYR A 397 4.13 -20.45 -11.00
C TYR A 397 4.03 -19.23 -11.91
N ARG A 398 3.04 -18.36 -11.66
CA ARG A 398 2.85 -17.15 -12.47
C ARG A 398 3.91 -16.08 -12.19
N CYS A 399 4.23 -15.84 -10.91
CA CYS A 399 5.31 -14.94 -10.53
C CYS A 399 6.01 -15.45 -9.25
N VAL A 400 7.28 -15.11 -9.10
CA VAL A 400 8.11 -15.37 -7.92
C VAL A 400 7.57 -14.54 -6.76
N GLY A 401 7.38 -15.18 -5.61
CA GLY A 401 6.80 -14.55 -4.42
C GLY A 401 5.29 -14.33 -4.49
N ASP A 402 4.60 -14.76 -5.56
CA ASP A 402 3.17 -14.53 -5.77
C ASP A 402 2.32 -15.58 -5.04
N GLY A 403 2.28 -15.45 -3.71
CA GLY A 403 1.43 -16.23 -2.82
C GLY A 403 0.61 -15.39 -1.83
N LEU A 404 0.63 -14.05 -1.97
CA LEU A 404 0.42 -13.14 -0.84
C LEU A 404 -0.64 -12.04 -1.08
N TYR A 405 -1.31 -12.04 -2.23
CA TYR A 405 -2.41 -11.12 -2.55
C TYR A 405 -3.68 -11.78 -3.12
N ALA A 406 -3.80 -13.12 -3.03
CA ALA A 406 -4.97 -13.86 -3.52
C ALA A 406 -6.21 -13.69 -2.64
#